data_AF-A0AAD2HQ53-F1
#
_entry.id   AF-A0AAD2HQ53-F1
#
_cell.length_a   1.000
_cell.length_b   1.000
_cell.length_c   1.000
_cell.angle_alpha   90.00
_cell.angle_beta   90.00
_cell.angle_gamma   90.00
#
_symmetry.space_group_name_H-M   'P 1'
#
loop_
_entity.id
_entity.type
_entity.pdbx_description
1 polymer ?
#
loop_
_entity_poly.entity_id
_entity_poly.type
_entity_poly.pdbx_seq_one_letter_code
_entity_poly.pdbx_strand_id
1 'polypeptide(L)'
;MSDSGIPTTKEQLVSQFDRSVATVQVYADELEQVYARPALRRATVFFNEQPIASVFLFVFLGLAFFPILTFLTASVLTVLSLSLLALGIVLALSCTSILFFFSILALILIAVLFVSIFTTTAAFSSYSAYRLVVSVRSAGREGVWDWVEETKGYIINQGDETDRGRYSPDDTTEDGKPLMTTEAHDSSDIKEET
;
A
#
# COMPACT_ATOMS: atom_id res chain seq x y z
N MET A 1 40.53 -9.02 -18.67
CA MET A 1 39.06 -9.04 -18.55
C MET A 1 38.77 -9.17 -17.07
N SER A 2 38.76 -8.03 -16.40
CA SER A 2 38.67 -7.94 -14.94
C SER A 2 37.21 -7.99 -14.55
N ASP A 3 36.82 -9.09 -13.92
CA ASP A 3 35.51 -9.27 -13.31
C ASP A 3 35.33 -8.16 -12.26
N SER A 4 34.45 -7.20 -12.56
CA SER A 4 34.05 -6.17 -11.63
C SER A 4 33.15 -6.82 -10.58
N GLY A 5 33.79 -7.53 -9.65
CA GLY A 5 33.15 -8.19 -8.53
C GLY A 5 32.50 -7.14 -7.64
N ILE A 6 31.23 -6.88 -7.90
CA ILE A 6 30.40 -6.06 -7.02
C ILE A 6 30.34 -6.83 -5.69
N PRO A 7 30.90 -6.29 -4.60
CA PRO A 7 30.87 -6.98 -3.32
C PRO A 7 29.41 -7.21 -2.95
N THR A 8 29.09 -8.45 -2.63
CA THR A 8 27.70 -8.81 -2.34
C THR A 8 27.28 -8.09 -1.06
N THR A 9 26.00 -7.71 -0.93
CA THR A 9 25.47 -7.01 0.25
C THR A 9 25.82 -7.75 1.55
N LYS A 10 25.94 -9.08 1.48
CA LYS A 10 26.40 -9.94 2.58
C LYS A 10 27.83 -9.66 3.02
N GLU A 11 28.77 -9.50 2.08
CA GLU A 11 30.18 -9.20 2.39
C GLU A 11 30.32 -7.82 3.06
N GLN A 12 29.50 -6.84 2.63
CA GLN A 12 29.46 -5.53 3.29
C GLN A 12 28.93 -5.64 4.73
N LEU A 13 27.85 -6.38 4.96
CA LEU A 13 27.30 -6.64 6.30
C LEU A 13 28.31 -7.34 7.22
N VAL A 14 29.00 -8.36 6.71
CA VAL A 14 30.06 -9.08 7.47
C VAL A 14 31.21 -8.13 7.81
N SER A 15 31.68 -7.34 6.83
CA SER A 15 32.77 -6.39 7.08
C SER A 15 32.40 -5.30 8.11
N GLN A 16 31.14 -4.86 8.13
CA GLN A 16 30.67 -3.91 9.15
C GLN A 16 30.60 -4.55 10.53
N PHE A 17 30.17 -5.81 10.61
CA PHE A 17 30.17 -6.56 11.86
C PHE A 17 31.59 -6.75 12.39
N ASP A 18 32.53 -7.20 11.56
CA ASP A 18 33.94 -7.38 11.95
C ASP A 18 34.57 -6.07 12.42
N ARG A 19 34.29 -4.97 11.73
CA ARG A 19 34.76 -3.64 12.14
C ARG A 19 34.16 -3.20 13.47
N SER A 20 32.88 -3.49 13.70
CA SER A 20 32.19 -3.19 14.95
C SER A 20 32.78 -4.00 16.11
N VAL A 21 33.00 -5.30 15.91
CA VAL A 21 33.60 -6.19 16.91
C VAL A 21 35.03 -5.76 17.23
N ALA A 22 35.86 -5.46 16.22
CA ALA A 22 37.21 -4.97 16.44
C ALA A 22 37.24 -3.66 17.24
N THR A 23 36.29 -2.76 16.97
CA THR A 23 36.16 -1.50 17.72
C THR A 23 35.81 -1.75 19.18
N VAL A 24 34.80 -2.60 19.45
CA VAL A 24 34.39 -2.95 20.82
C VAL A 24 35.52 -3.66 21.58
N GLN A 25 36.30 -4.52 20.91
CA GLN A 25 37.46 -5.17 21.51
C GLN A 25 38.55 -4.18 21.93
N VAL A 26 38.88 -3.20 21.07
CA VAL A 26 39.88 -2.18 21.41
C VAL A 26 39.43 -1.35 22.63
N TYR A 27 38.16 -0.96 22.70
CA TYR A 27 37.62 -0.26 23.86
C TYR A 27 37.58 -1.14 25.12
N ALA A 28 37.27 -2.43 24.97
CA ALA A 28 37.29 -3.38 26.09
C ALA A 28 38.71 -3.57 26.64
N ASP A 29 39.70 -3.71 25.78
CA ASP A 29 41.12 -3.82 26.15
C ASP A 29 41.60 -2.54 26.85
N GLU A 30 41.22 -1.36 26.32
CA GLU A 30 41.56 -0.08 26.95
C GLU A 30 40.92 0.06 28.34
N LEU A 31 39.64 -0.32 28.50
CA LEU A 31 38.97 -0.32 29.79
C LEU A 31 39.61 -1.31 30.77
N GLU A 32 39.98 -2.50 30.31
CA GLU A 32 40.66 -3.49 31.15
C GLU A 32 42.00 -2.94 31.65
N GLN A 33 42.76 -2.34 30.74
CA GLN A 33 44.11 -1.89 31.04
C GLN A 33 44.14 -0.63 31.90
N VAL A 34 43.25 0.34 31.63
CA VAL A 34 43.18 1.62 32.33
C VAL A 34 42.43 1.54 33.66
N TYR A 35 41.36 0.75 33.74
CA TYR A 35 40.50 0.71 34.92
C TYR A 35 40.55 -0.62 35.67
N ALA A 36 40.39 -1.75 34.98
CA ALA A 36 40.22 -3.04 35.66
C ALA A 36 41.50 -3.51 36.36
N ARG A 37 42.63 -3.54 35.65
CA ARG A 37 43.94 -3.98 36.20
C ARG A 37 44.43 -3.18 37.41
N PRO A 38 44.45 -1.83 37.39
CA PRO A 38 44.90 -1.07 38.55
C PRO A 38 43.92 -1.15 39.72
N ALA A 39 42.61 -1.24 39.47
CA ALA A 39 41.62 -1.45 40.53
C ALA A 39 41.80 -2.80 41.21
N LEU A 40 41.98 -3.88 40.44
CA LEU A 40 42.25 -5.23 40.96
C LEU A 40 43.54 -5.28 41.80
N ARG A 41 44.63 -4.67 41.32
CA ARG A 41 45.90 -4.60 42.09
C ARG A 41 45.75 -3.80 43.39
N ARG A 42 44.97 -2.72 43.39
CA ARG A 42 44.71 -1.95 44.62
C ARG A 42 43.82 -2.72 45.58
N ALA A 43 42.81 -3.43 45.06
CA ALA A 43 41.93 -4.25 45.87
C ALA A 43 42.72 -5.34 46.60
N THR A 44 43.61 -6.07 45.92
CA THR A 44 44.39 -7.15 46.55
C THR A 44 45.34 -6.64 47.64
N VAL A 45 45.93 -5.46 47.47
CA VAL A 45 46.76 -4.82 48.51
C VAL A 45 45.92 -4.41 49.71
N PHE A 46 44.75 -3.79 49.50
CA PHE A 46 43.82 -3.42 50.57
C PHE A 46 43.30 -4.63 51.37
N PHE A 47 43.03 -5.75 50.70
CA PHE A 47 42.60 -6.99 51.36
C PHE A 47 43.67 -7.55 52.30
N ASN A 48 44.96 -7.39 51.96
CA ASN A 48 46.07 -7.84 52.81
C ASN A 48 46.33 -6.90 54.00
N GLU A 49 46.15 -5.59 53.84
CA GLU A 49 46.40 -4.62 54.91
C GLU A 49 45.26 -4.56 55.93
N GLN A 50 44.01 -4.66 55.49
CA GLN A 50 42.82 -4.54 56.36
C GLN A 50 41.74 -5.56 56.00
N PRO A 51 41.87 -6.83 56.43
CA PRO A 51 40.97 -7.90 56.02
C PRO A 51 39.52 -7.70 56.50
N ILE A 52 39.33 -7.14 57.69
CA ILE A 52 38.00 -6.93 58.29
C ILE A 52 37.21 -5.88 57.51
N ALA A 53 37.82 -4.72 57.23
CA ALA A 53 37.18 -3.64 56.49
C ALA A 53 36.82 -4.07 55.06
N SER A 54 37.70 -4.86 54.43
CA SER A 54 37.51 -5.31 53.05
C SER A 54 36.34 -6.29 52.90
N VAL A 55 36.18 -7.24 53.84
CA VAL A 55 35.01 -8.15 53.85
C VAL A 55 33.71 -7.38 54.10
N PHE A 56 33.72 -6.43 55.04
CA PHE A 56 32.54 -5.58 55.30
C PHE A 56 32.14 -4.80 54.04
N LEU A 57 33.09 -4.17 53.37
CA LEU A 57 32.85 -3.39 52.17
C LEU A 57 32.32 -4.28 51.04
N PHE A 58 32.87 -5.49 50.86
CA PHE A 58 32.39 -6.44 49.85
C PHE A 58 30.94 -6.88 50.10
N VAL A 59 30.61 -7.24 51.35
CA VAL A 59 29.24 -7.63 51.74
C VAL A 59 28.28 -6.44 51.59
N PHE A 60 28.69 -5.26 52.04
CA PHE A 60 27.93 -4.02 51.86
C PHE A 60 27.67 -3.71 50.38
N LEU A 61 28.70 -3.85 49.53
CA LEU A 61 28.57 -3.63 48.09
C LEU A 61 27.64 -4.66 47.44
N GLY A 62 27.74 -5.93 47.83
CA GLY A 62 26.83 -6.98 47.35
C GLY A 62 25.38 -6.71 47.74
N LEU A 63 25.14 -6.30 48.99
CA LEU A 63 23.81 -5.91 49.48
C LEU A 63 23.30 -4.63 48.82
N ALA A 64 24.17 -3.66 48.54
CA ALA A 64 23.83 -2.39 47.89
C ALA A 64 23.67 -2.54 46.37
N PHE A 65 24.28 -3.55 45.75
CA PHE A 65 24.14 -3.81 44.33
C PHE A 65 22.72 -4.28 43.97
N PHE A 66 22.09 -5.08 44.85
CA PHE A 66 20.73 -5.57 44.64
C PHE A 66 19.68 -4.45 44.46
N PRO A 67 19.58 -3.43 45.34
CA PRO A 67 18.64 -2.32 45.15
C PRO A 67 18.98 -1.48 43.91
N ILE A 68 20.26 -1.33 43.54
CA ILE A 68 20.66 -0.60 42.33
C ILE A 68 20.21 -1.36 41.07
N LEU A 69 20.44 -2.66 41.02
CA LEU A 69 20.09 -3.51 39.88
C LEU A 69 18.57 -3.60 39.69
N THR A 70 17.83 -3.76 40.79
CA THR A 70 16.36 -3.80 40.76
C THR A 70 15.79 -2.46 40.32
N PHE A 71 16.33 -1.33 40.80
CA PHE A 71 15.95 0.00 40.34
C PHE A 71 16.21 0.19 38.84
N LEU A 72 17.38 -0.20 38.35
CA LEU A 72 17.75 -0.08 36.94
C LEU A 72 16.81 -0.91 36.06
N THR A 73 16.54 -2.16 36.47
CA THR A 73 15.64 -3.06 35.74
C THR A 73 14.22 -2.52 35.71
N ALA A 74 13.70 -2.06 36.86
CA ALA A 74 12.37 -1.47 36.96
C ALA A 74 12.24 -0.20 36.12
N SER A 75 13.28 0.65 36.11
CA SER A 75 13.34 1.86 35.31
C SER A 75 13.27 1.56 33.81
N VAL A 76 14.14 0.66 33.31
CA VAL A 76 14.14 0.25 31.90
C VAL A 76 12.81 -0.39 31.51
N LEU A 77 12.26 -1.27 32.36
CA LEU A 77 10.98 -1.92 32.10
C LEU A 77 9.83 -0.91 32.03
N THR A 78 9.85 0.11 32.89
CA THR A 78 8.85 1.18 32.90
C THR A 78 8.92 2.02 31.63
N VAL A 79 10.12 2.44 31.23
CA VAL A 79 10.31 3.19 29.96
C VAL A 79 9.85 2.38 28.76
N LEU A 80 10.20 1.08 28.71
CA LEU A 80 9.80 0.19 27.63
C LEU A 80 8.27 0.00 27.61
N SER A 81 7.66 -0.24 28.78
CA SER A 81 6.21 -0.40 28.91
C SER A 81 5.45 0.85 28.46
N LEU A 82 5.88 2.03 28.90
CA LEU A 82 5.30 3.30 28.47
C LEU A 82 5.45 3.53 26.97
N SER A 83 6.59 3.16 26.39
CA SER A 83 6.82 3.28 24.94
C SER A 83 5.89 2.38 24.14
N LEU A 84 5.72 1.12 24.57
CA LEU A 84 4.78 0.19 23.94
C LEU A 84 3.33 0.64 24.09
N LEU A 85 2.97 1.16 25.26
CA LEU A 85 1.63 1.70 25.50
C LEU A 85 1.35 2.91 24.61
N ALA A 86 2.30 3.85 24.52
CA ALA A 86 2.18 5.02 23.64
C ALA A 86 2.03 4.59 22.18
N LEU A 87 2.83 3.63 21.72
CA LEU A 87 2.73 3.10 20.37
C LEU A 87 1.35 2.44 20.12
N GLY A 88 0.86 1.66 21.08
CA GLY A 88 -0.46 1.04 21.03
C GLY A 88 -1.59 2.07 20.92
N ILE A 89 -1.53 3.16 21.70
CA ILE A 89 -2.52 4.24 21.66
C ILE A 89 -2.49 4.95 20.30
N VAL A 90 -1.30 5.27 19.78
CA VAL A 90 -1.16 5.93 18.46
C VAL A 90 -1.73 5.05 17.35
N LEU A 91 -1.43 3.75 17.35
CA LEU A 91 -1.96 2.81 16.38
C LEU A 91 -3.48 2.67 16.48
N ALA A 92 -4.02 2.59 17.70
CA ALA A 92 -5.46 2.53 17.92
C ALA A 92 -6.16 3.79 17.39
N LEU A 93 -5.66 4.98 17.75
CA LEU A 93 -6.20 6.25 17.28
C LEU A 93 -6.12 6.39 15.76
N SER A 94 -4.99 5.99 15.16
CA SER A 94 -4.81 6.00 13.71
C SER A 94 -5.84 5.09 13.02
N CYS A 95 -5.99 3.85 13.49
CA CYS A 95 -6.95 2.89 12.96
C CYS A 95 -8.40 3.41 13.09
N THR A 96 -8.79 3.91 14.27
CA THR A 96 -10.11 4.49 14.49
C THR A 96 -10.36 5.69 13.59
N SER A 97 -9.37 6.57 13.41
CA SER A 97 -9.48 7.73 12.52
C SER A 97 -9.68 7.32 11.06
N ILE A 98 -8.91 6.34 10.58
CA ILE A 98 -9.05 5.81 9.20
C ILE A 98 -10.44 5.21 9.00
N LEU A 99 -10.91 4.37 9.93
CA LEU A 99 -12.24 3.77 9.85
C LEU A 99 -13.36 4.82 9.88
N PHE A 100 -13.19 5.87 10.69
CA PHE A 100 -14.14 6.98 10.76
C PHE A 100 -14.22 7.73 9.43
N PHE A 101 -13.09 8.11 8.84
CA PHE A 101 -13.07 8.77 7.54
C PHE A 101 -13.60 7.87 6.42
N PHE A 102 -13.28 6.58 6.45
CA PHE A 102 -13.80 5.61 5.51
C PHE A 102 -15.34 5.49 5.62
N SER A 103 -15.88 5.49 6.84
CA SER A 103 -17.33 5.49 7.06
C SER A 103 -18.01 6.75 6.51
N ILE A 104 -17.41 7.93 6.73
CA ILE A 104 -17.90 9.19 6.14
C ILE A 104 -17.87 9.12 4.61
N LEU A 105 -16.77 8.64 4.02
CA LEU A 105 -16.64 8.50 2.58
C LEU A 105 -17.71 7.56 2.02
N ALA A 106 -17.93 6.41 2.66
CA ALA A 106 -18.96 5.46 2.28
C ALA A 106 -20.36 6.09 2.34
N LEU A 107 -20.67 6.87 3.39
CA LEU A 107 -21.93 7.58 3.52
C LEU A 107 -22.14 8.58 2.37
N ILE A 108 -21.10 9.36 2.04
CA ILE A 108 -21.14 10.33 0.94
C ILE A 108 -21.37 9.61 -0.39
N LEU A 109 -20.66 8.51 -0.66
CA LEU A 109 -20.84 7.73 -1.88
C LEU A 109 -22.26 7.18 -2.01
N ILE A 110 -22.83 6.69 -0.92
CA ILE A 110 -24.22 6.23 -0.89
C ILE A 110 -25.18 7.39 -1.18
N ALA A 111 -24.97 8.55 -0.56
CA ALA A 111 -25.81 9.74 -0.80
C ALA A 111 -25.71 10.20 -2.26
N VAL A 112 -24.50 10.26 -2.82
CA VAL A 112 -24.27 10.61 -4.23
C VAL A 112 -24.92 9.60 -5.17
N LEU A 113 -24.87 8.31 -4.84
CA LEU A 113 -25.56 7.27 -5.61
C LEU A 113 -27.07 7.52 -5.64
N PHE A 114 -27.70 7.80 -4.50
CA PHE A 114 -29.12 8.13 -4.46
C PHE A 114 -29.46 9.40 -5.24
N VAL A 115 -28.66 10.46 -5.10
CA VAL A 115 -28.84 11.71 -5.87
C VAL A 115 -28.70 11.44 -7.37
N SER A 116 -27.74 10.61 -7.78
CA SER A 116 -27.53 10.23 -9.17
C SER A 116 -28.71 9.45 -9.74
N ILE A 117 -29.20 8.43 -9.01
CA ILE A 117 -30.39 7.65 -9.43
C ILE A 117 -31.61 8.57 -9.53
N PHE A 118 -31.84 9.42 -8.52
CA PHE A 118 -32.95 10.35 -8.51
C PHE A 118 -32.89 11.32 -9.68
N THR A 119 -31.72 11.92 -9.92
CA THR A 119 -31.51 12.87 -11.01
C THR A 119 -31.69 12.20 -12.38
N THR A 120 -31.13 10.99 -12.56
CA THR A 120 -31.28 10.23 -13.80
C THR A 120 -32.73 9.86 -14.06
N THR A 121 -33.44 9.40 -13.04
CA THR A 121 -34.87 9.05 -13.13
C THR A 121 -35.73 10.29 -13.41
N ALA A 122 -35.43 11.42 -12.76
CA ALA A 122 -36.14 12.68 -12.97
C ALA A 122 -35.91 13.23 -14.38
N ALA A 123 -34.66 13.22 -14.86
CA ALA A 123 -34.32 13.64 -16.22
C ALA A 123 -34.97 12.74 -17.26
N PHE A 124 -34.91 11.43 -17.08
CA PHE A 124 -35.56 10.44 -17.95
C PHE A 124 -37.09 10.62 -17.98
N SER A 125 -37.71 10.81 -16.81
CA SER A 125 -39.14 11.08 -16.67
C SER A 125 -39.54 12.39 -17.34
N SER A 126 -38.78 13.47 -17.11
CA SER A 126 -39.01 14.77 -17.71
C SER A 126 -38.88 14.74 -19.24
N TYR A 127 -37.85 14.07 -19.76
CA TYR A 127 -37.67 13.86 -21.20
C TYR A 127 -38.83 13.06 -21.81
N SER A 128 -39.22 11.97 -21.15
CA SER A 128 -40.34 11.12 -21.61
C SER A 128 -41.66 11.90 -21.62
N ALA A 129 -41.92 12.70 -20.57
CA ALA A 129 -43.11 13.55 -20.50
C ALA A 129 -43.10 14.64 -21.57
N TYR A 130 -41.96 15.31 -21.79
CA TYR A 130 -41.81 16.29 -22.85
C TYR A 130 -42.09 15.68 -24.23
N ARG A 131 -41.50 14.53 -24.52
CA ARG A 131 -41.69 13.81 -25.79
C ARG A 131 -43.15 13.38 -25.98
N LEU A 132 -43.79 12.85 -24.94
CA LEU A 132 -45.22 12.51 -24.96
C LEU A 132 -46.09 13.73 -25.27
N VAL A 133 -45.83 14.87 -24.63
CA VAL A 133 -46.58 16.11 -24.89
C VAL A 133 -46.44 16.55 -26.35
N VAL A 134 -45.23 16.45 -26.92
CA VAL A 134 -44.98 16.77 -28.33
C VAL A 134 -45.76 15.81 -29.26
N SER A 135 -45.68 14.50 -29.04
CA SER A 135 -46.39 13.49 -29.86
C SER A 135 -47.91 13.62 -29.79
N VAL A 136 -48.46 13.87 -28.60
CA VAL A 136 -49.90 14.09 -28.40
C VAL A 136 -50.37 15.37 -29.10
N ARG A 137 -49.52 16.42 -29.12
CA ARG A 137 -49.87 17.67 -29.80
C ARG A 137 -49.87 17.54 -31.32
N SER A 138 -49.00 16.71 -31.90
CA SER A 138 -48.93 16.53 -33.36
C SER A 138 -49.95 15.52 -33.90
N ALA A 139 -50.24 14.43 -33.19
CA ALA A 139 -51.05 13.31 -33.69
C ALA A 139 -52.29 12.97 -32.81
N GLY A 140 -52.54 13.72 -31.74
CA GLY A 140 -53.69 13.48 -30.85
C GLY A 140 -53.56 12.18 -30.05
N ARG A 141 -54.63 11.36 -30.02
CA ARG A 141 -54.65 10.09 -29.26
C ARG A 141 -53.81 8.99 -29.92
N GLU A 142 -53.61 9.03 -31.23
CA GLU A 142 -52.82 8.02 -31.95
C GLU A 142 -51.32 8.13 -31.62
N GLY A 143 -50.82 9.36 -31.42
CA GLY A 143 -49.41 9.59 -31.06
C GLY A 143 -48.96 8.98 -29.73
N VAL A 144 -49.89 8.61 -28.84
CA VAL A 144 -49.55 7.86 -27.61
C VAL A 144 -49.22 6.41 -27.95
N TRP A 145 -49.98 5.79 -28.86
CA TRP A 145 -49.77 4.40 -29.27
C TRP A 145 -48.47 4.25 -30.05
N ASP A 146 -48.21 5.17 -30.98
CA ASP A 146 -46.95 5.20 -31.74
C ASP A 146 -45.73 5.31 -30.82
N TRP A 147 -45.79 6.18 -29.81
CA TRP A 147 -44.69 6.32 -28.85
C TRP A 147 -44.48 5.06 -27.98
N VAL A 148 -45.56 4.40 -27.56
CA VAL A 148 -45.48 3.14 -26.80
C VAL A 148 -44.88 2.03 -27.65
N GLU A 149 -45.29 1.92 -28.91
CA GLU A 149 -44.79 0.91 -29.84
C GLU A 149 -43.31 1.15 -30.15
N GLU A 150 -42.91 2.41 -30.37
CA GLU A 150 -41.51 2.80 -30.55
C GLU A 150 -40.67 2.48 -29.30
N THR A 151 -41.15 2.84 -28.10
CA THR A 151 -40.44 2.59 -26.82
C THR A 151 -40.28 1.10 -26.54
N LYS A 152 -41.33 0.31 -26.83
CA LYS A 152 -41.30 -1.14 -26.70
C LYS A 152 -40.31 -1.76 -27.69
N GLY A 153 -40.23 -1.23 -28.91
CA GLY A 153 -39.25 -1.62 -29.92
C GLY A 153 -37.81 -1.45 -29.45
N TYR A 154 -37.48 -0.30 -28.83
CA TYR A 154 -36.13 -0.06 -28.31
C TYR A 154 -35.71 -1.03 -27.19
N ILE A 155 -36.63 -1.41 -26.30
CA ILE A 155 -36.32 -2.32 -25.19
C ILE A 155 -36.17 -3.77 -25.67
N ILE A 156 -36.99 -4.19 -26.64
CA ILE A 156 -36.99 -5.58 -27.13
C ILE A 156 -35.83 -5.83 -28.11
N ASN A 157 -35.51 -4.89 -29.00
CA ASN A 157 -34.44 -5.09 -29.99
C ASN A 157 -33.02 -4.99 -29.43
N GLN A 158 -32.79 -4.35 -28.28
CA GLN A 158 -31.45 -4.30 -27.67
C GLN A 158 -30.93 -5.66 -27.18
N GLY A 159 -31.81 -6.65 -27.01
CA GLY A 159 -31.42 -8.00 -26.59
C GLY A 159 -30.80 -8.86 -27.71
N ASP A 160 -31.11 -8.57 -28.98
CA ASP A 160 -30.81 -9.49 -30.10
C ASP A 160 -29.49 -9.17 -30.84
N GLU A 161 -28.91 -7.99 -30.63
CA GLU A 161 -27.66 -7.59 -31.30
C GLU A 161 -26.38 -8.05 -30.56
N THR A 162 -26.47 -8.51 -29.32
CA THR A 162 -25.27 -8.94 -28.55
C THR A 162 -24.77 -10.33 -28.97
N ASP A 163 -25.57 -11.12 -29.71
CA ASP A 163 -25.21 -12.50 -30.10
C ASP A 163 -24.73 -12.64 -31.56
N ARG A 164 -24.82 -11.59 -32.39
CA ARG A 164 -24.39 -11.65 -33.81
C ARG A 164 -22.92 -11.28 -34.05
N GLY A 165 -22.17 -10.89 -33.02
CA GLY A 165 -20.77 -10.46 -33.14
C GLY A 165 -19.72 -11.57 -33.01
N ARG A 166 -20.09 -12.85 -32.79
CA ARG A 166 -19.12 -13.94 -32.55
C ARG A 166 -19.16 -15.08 -33.57
N TYR A 167 -19.67 -14.81 -34.77
CA TYR A 167 -19.45 -15.67 -35.94
C TYR A 167 -18.81 -14.82 -37.04
N SER A 168 -17.49 -14.59 -36.90
CA SER A 168 -16.67 -14.34 -38.08
C SER A 168 -16.40 -15.73 -38.67
N PRO A 169 -17.03 -16.12 -39.79
CA PRO A 169 -16.63 -17.33 -40.48
C PRO A 169 -15.17 -17.14 -40.88
N ASP A 170 -14.30 -17.83 -40.14
CA ASP A 170 -12.91 -17.98 -40.49
C ASP A 170 -12.86 -18.60 -41.89
N ASP A 171 -12.24 -17.84 -42.76
CA ASP A 171 -11.99 -18.11 -44.16
C ASP A 171 -11.00 -19.28 -44.22
N THR A 172 -11.50 -20.52 -44.11
CA THR A 172 -10.77 -21.67 -44.64
C THR A 172 -10.91 -21.65 -46.16
N THR A 173 -10.09 -20.79 -46.74
CA THR A 173 -9.59 -20.88 -48.11
C THR A 173 -9.00 -22.27 -48.32
N GLU A 174 -9.79 -23.20 -48.85
CA GLU A 174 -9.30 -24.50 -49.31
C GLU A 174 -9.47 -24.64 -50.84
N ASP A 175 -9.02 -23.64 -51.59
CA ASP A 175 -8.78 -23.86 -53.02
C ASP A 175 -7.56 -23.08 -53.51
N GLY A 176 -6.43 -23.77 -53.54
CA GLY A 176 -5.19 -23.29 -54.11
C GLY A 176 -5.34 -23.05 -55.61
N LYS A 177 -5.40 -21.78 -56.00
CA LYS A 177 -5.01 -21.33 -57.34
C LYS A 177 -4.14 -20.07 -57.24
N PRO A 178 -2.88 -20.11 -57.68
CA PRO A 178 -2.07 -18.91 -57.84
C PRO A 178 -2.56 -18.16 -59.09
N LEU A 179 -3.26 -17.03 -58.88
CA LEU A 179 -3.46 -16.07 -59.96
C LEU A 179 -2.49 -14.90 -59.76
N MET A 180 -1.32 -15.05 -60.39
CA MET A 180 -0.53 -13.91 -60.85
C MET A 180 -1.35 -13.11 -61.87
N THR A 181 -1.50 -11.81 -61.63
CA THR A 181 -1.52 -10.70 -62.61
C THR A 181 -1.70 -9.43 -61.78
N THR A 182 -0.65 -8.66 -61.46
CA THR A 182 -0.02 -7.66 -62.33
C THR A 182 -1.03 -6.72 -62.96
N GLU A 183 -1.16 -5.51 -62.39
CA GLU A 183 -1.28 -4.19 -63.03
C GLU A 183 -1.46 -3.19 -61.86
N ALA A 184 -0.51 -2.30 -61.53
CA ALA A 184 -0.03 -1.13 -62.27
C ALA A 184 -1.15 -0.13 -62.58
N HIS A 185 -0.84 1.16 -62.35
CA HIS A 185 -1.68 2.36 -62.58
C HIS A 185 -2.78 2.62 -61.54
N ASP A 186 -3.10 3.83 -61.08
CA ASP A 186 -2.79 5.21 -61.50
C ASP A 186 -3.21 6.10 -60.30
N SER A 187 -2.35 6.92 -59.69
CA SER A 187 -2.18 8.36 -59.92
C SER A 187 -3.46 9.22 -60.08
N SER A 188 -3.35 10.46 -59.59
CA SER A 188 -4.29 11.60 -59.66
C SER A 188 -5.33 11.65 -58.52
N ASP A 189 -5.11 12.58 -57.58
CA ASP A 189 -5.74 13.92 -57.53
C ASP A 189 -7.24 13.82 -57.21
N ILE A 190 -7.75 14.48 -56.18
CA ILE A 190 -8.38 15.81 -56.34
C ILE A 190 -8.64 16.42 -54.94
N LYS A 191 -8.05 17.61 -54.72
CA LYS A 191 -8.60 18.88 -54.17
C LYS A 191 -9.46 18.82 -52.89
N GLU A 192 -9.15 19.50 -51.79
CA GLU A 192 -8.99 20.97 -51.60
C GLU A 192 -10.25 21.76 -52.00
N GLU A 193 -11.16 22.00 -51.04
CA GLU A 193 -12.02 23.19 -50.96
C GLU A 193 -12.53 23.29 -49.50
N THR A 194 -11.96 24.20 -48.70
CA THR A 194 -12.51 25.51 -48.27
C THR A 194 -13.84 25.46 -47.54
#